data_AF-A0A9X5XLL1-F1
#
_entry.id   AF-A0A9X5XLL1-F1
#
_cell.length_a   1.000
_cell.length_b   1.000
_cell.length_c   1.000
_cell.angle_alpha   90.00
_cell.angle_beta   90.00
_cell.angle_gamma   90.00
#
_symmetry.space_group_name_H-M   'P 1'
#
loop_
_entity.id
_entity.type
_entity.pdbx_description
1 polymer ?
#
loop_
_entity_poly.entity_id
_entity_poly.type
_entity_poly.pdbx_seq_one_letter_code
_entity_poly.pdbx_strand_id
1 'polypeptide(L)'
;AASSLAGPATYQGLPDSGIAVEQGRLFTETGMHSAVIAPIRGLRDVLGALTLGRSKRPGAFTAADLPLLEDITRRAGLALDNARLYQRQRKVAETMQRHLLPQLPTVPGVSMTARYVPAPHASSVGGDWYDAFAPTDSSHALAIGDVVGH
;
A
#
# COMPACT_ATOMS: atom_id res chain seq x y z
N ALA A 1 12.46 -16.84 6.59
CA ALA A 1 13.55 -16.11 7.27
C ALA A 1 13.27 -16.05 8.77
N ALA A 2 14.25 -16.32 9.62
CA ALA A 2 14.14 -16.09 11.07
C ALA A 2 14.59 -14.65 11.39
N SER A 3 14.29 -14.16 12.60
CA SER A 3 14.96 -12.98 13.13
C SER A 3 16.45 -13.30 13.35
N SER A 4 17.32 -12.30 13.22
CA SER A 4 18.76 -12.52 13.35
C SER A 4 19.49 -11.28 13.87
N LEU A 5 20.61 -11.53 14.56
CA LEU A 5 21.57 -10.51 14.93
C LEU A 5 22.57 -10.35 13.79
N ALA A 6 22.91 -9.10 13.47
CA ALA A 6 23.88 -8.77 12.44
C ALA A 6 24.85 -7.69 12.93
N GLY A 7 26.07 -7.72 12.41
CA GLY A 7 27.06 -6.65 12.57
C GLY A 7 27.77 -6.40 11.25
N PRO A 8 28.69 -5.42 11.18
CA PRO A 8 29.47 -5.17 9.96
C PRO A 8 30.18 -6.44 9.44
N ALA A 9 30.68 -7.28 10.35
CA ALA A 9 31.33 -8.55 10.01
C ALA A 9 30.42 -9.56 9.29
N THR A 10 29.10 -9.49 9.51
CA THR A 10 28.11 -10.34 8.85
C THR A 10 28.13 -10.16 7.32
N TYR A 11 28.54 -9.00 6.83
CA TYR A 11 28.51 -8.63 5.41
C TYR A 11 29.90 -8.40 4.79
N GLN A 12 30.97 -8.87 5.44
CA GLN A 12 32.36 -8.71 4.94
C GLN A 12 32.75 -9.72 3.84
N GLY A 13 31.93 -10.73 3.56
CA GLY A 13 32.15 -11.73 2.52
C GLY A 13 31.53 -11.38 1.17
N LEU A 14 31.67 -12.28 0.18
CA LEU A 14 30.95 -12.15 -1.10
C LEU A 14 29.43 -12.17 -0.82
N PRO A 15 28.67 -11.14 -1.25
CA PRO A 15 27.24 -11.09 -1.01
C PRO A 15 26.53 -12.29 -1.65
N ASP A 16 25.72 -12.98 -0.86
CA ASP A 16 24.91 -14.12 -1.32
C ASP A 16 23.61 -13.70 -2.02
N SER A 17 23.25 -12.41 -1.91
CA SER A 17 21.99 -11.86 -2.38
C SER A 17 22.07 -10.34 -2.53
N GLY A 18 21.18 -9.75 -3.35
CA GLY A 18 21.04 -8.30 -3.44
C GLY A 18 20.62 -7.65 -2.10
N ILE A 19 19.93 -8.40 -1.24
CA ILE A 19 19.58 -7.94 0.12
C ILE A 19 20.84 -7.79 0.98
N ALA A 20 21.79 -8.73 0.89
CA ALA A 20 23.05 -8.63 1.63
C ALA A 20 23.88 -7.41 1.21
N VAL A 21 23.85 -7.04 -0.08
CA VAL A 21 24.50 -5.81 -0.59
C VAL A 21 23.90 -4.56 0.05
N GLU A 22 22.58 -4.43 0.02
CA GLU A 22 21.90 -3.25 0.59
C GLU A 22 22.06 -3.18 2.11
N GLN A 23 22.06 -4.31 2.81
CA GLN A 23 22.33 -4.35 4.26
C GLN A 23 23.76 -3.91 4.58
N GLY A 24 24.77 -4.40 3.84
CA GLY A 24 26.15 -3.94 3.99
C GLY A 24 26.30 -2.42 3.74
N ARG A 25 25.60 -1.88 2.74
CA ARG A 25 25.55 -0.43 2.50
C ARG A 25 24.91 0.30 3.69
N LEU A 26 23.80 -0.21 4.21
CA LEU A 26 23.12 0.35 5.38
C LEU A 26 24.07 0.46 6.58
N PHE A 27 24.83 -0.59 6.88
CA PHE A 27 25.83 -0.59 7.97
C PHE A 27 26.91 0.47 7.76
N THR A 28 27.41 0.60 6.53
CA THR A 28 28.47 1.56 6.18
C THR A 28 27.99 3.01 6.25
N GLU A 29 26.83 3.31 5.68
CA GLU A 29 26.26 4.67 5.61
C GLU A 29 25.78 5.19 6.97
N THR A 30 25.25 4.30 7.80
CA THR A 30 24.68 4.68 9.11
C THR A 30 25.70 4.60 10.25
N GLY A 31 26.84 3.93 10.03
CA GLY A 31 27.83 3.66 11.07
C GLY A 31 27.28 2.77 12.20
N MET A 32 26.33 1.88 11.90
CA MET A 32 25.84 0.89 12.86
C MET A 32 26.92 -0.14 13.15
N HIS A 33 27.07 -0.53 14.42
CA HIS A 33 27.99 -1.61 14.83
C HIS A 33 27.24 -2.90 15.16
N SER A 34 25.93 -2.82 15.37
CA SER A 34 25.07 -3.96 15.69
C SER A 34 23.65 -3.69 15.21
N ALA A 35 22.98 -4.70 14.67
CA ALA A 35 21.58 -4.64 14.30
C ALA A 35 20.83 -5.93 14.63
N VAL A 36 19.51 -5.80 14.77
CA VAL A 36 18.56 -6.90 14.68
C VAL A 36 17.79 -6.74 13.39
N ILE A 37 17.67 -7.83 12.63
CA ILE A 37 16.87 -7.89 11.40
C ILE A 37 15.76 -8.90 11.65
N ALA A 38 14.51 -8.42 11.62
CA ALA A 38 13.33 -9.23 11.85
C ALA A 38 12.40 -9.19 10.61
N PRO A 39 11.94 -10.34 10.08
CA PRO A 39 11.06 -10.36 8.93
C PRO A 39 9.67 -9.82 9.30
N ILE A 40 9.08 -9.04 8.40
CA ILE A 40 7.68 -8.61 8.48
C ILE A 40 6.86 -9.60 7.66
N ARG A 41 6.09 -10.43 8.36
CA ARG A 41 5.37 -11.57 7.77
C ARG A 41 3.89 -11.25 7.64
N GLY A 42 3.38 -11.36 6.42
CA GLY A 42 1.96 -11.50 6.19
C GLY A 42 1.51 -12.93 6.46
N LEU A 43 0.24 -13.18 6.17
CA LEU A 43 -0.43 -14.46 6.30
C LEU A 43 0.15 -15.51 5.33
N ARG A 44 0.64 -15.08 4.16
CA ARG A 44 1.08 -15.98 3.07
C ARG A 44 2.53 -15.79 2.63
N ASP A 45 3.09 -14.61 2.83
CA ASP A 45 4.39 -14.20 2.31
C ASP A 45 5.15 -13.30 3.28
N VAL A 46 6.46 -13.17 3.06
CA VAL A 46 7.28 -12.17 3.75
C VAL A 46 7.15 -10.85 3.00
N LEU A 47 6.55 -9.86 3.64
CA LEU A 47 6.28 -8.55 3.04
C LEU A 47 7.53 -7.66 2.99
N GLY A 48 8.51 -7.94 3.86
CA GLY A 48 9.76 -7.20 3.99
C GLY A 48 10.52 -7.57 5.26
N ALA A 49 11.41 -6.69 5.70
CA ALA A 49 12.15 -6.82 6.95
C ALA A 49 12.26 -5.48 7.68
N LEU A 50 12.21 -5.53 9.02
CA LEU A 50 12.55 -4.42 9.90
C LEU A 50 14.01 -4.58 10.34
N THR A 51 14.83 -3.57 10.08
CA THR A 51 16.22 -3.51 10.57
C THR A 51 16.32 -2.44 11.64
N LEU A 52 16.71 -2.83 12.85
CA LEU A 52 16.98 -1.91 13.94
C LEU A 52 18.47 -1.98 14.28
N GLY A 53 19.20 -0.89 14.15
CA GLY A 53 20.62 -0.89 14.50
C GLY A 53 21.05 0.19 15.49
N ARG A 54 22.20 -0.06 16.10
CA ARG A 54 22.87 0.80 17.07
C ARG A 54 24.15 1.32 16.45
N SER A 55 24.30 2.64 16.47
CA SER A 55 25.53 3.33 16.09
C SER A 55 26.22 3.93 17.32
N LYS A 56 25.60 4.93 17.96
CA LYS A 56 26.21 5.64 19.09
C LYS A 56 26.03 4.98 20.45
N ARG A 57 25.00 4.13 20.62
CA ARG A 57 24.73 3.48 21.90
C ARG A 57 25.75 2.37 22.14
N PRO A 58 26.37 2.30 23.33
CA PRO A 58 27.23 1.19 23.68
C PRO A 58 26.43 -0.12 23.80
N GLY A 59 27.09 -1.23 23.52
CA GLY A 59 26.52 -2.58 23.60
C GLY A 59 25.80 -3.03 22.32
N ALA A 60 26.07 -4.27 21.92
CA ALA A 60 25.40 -4.93 20.82
C ALA A 60 23.99 -5.42 21.23
N PHE A 61 23.14 -5.62 20.24
CA PHE A 61 21.92 -6.41 20.45
C PHE A 61 22.26 -7.86 20.78
N THR A 62 21.38 -8.47 21.56
CA THR A 62 21.51 -9.84 22.04
C THR A 62 20.26 -10.64 21.66
N ALA A 63 20.32 -11.96 21.86
CA ALA A 63 19.16 -12.83 21.61
C ALA A 63 17.93 -12.43 22.46
N ALA A 64 18.13 -11.76 23.60
CA ALA A 64 17.05 -11.28 24.46
C ALA A 64 16.25 -10.11 23.83
N ASP A 65 16.82 -9.41 22.84
CA ASP A 65 16.15 -8.33 22.13
C ASP A 65 15.23 -8.84 20.98
N LEU A 66 15.42 -10.08 20.53
CA LEU A 66 14.69 -10.67 19.41
C LEU A 66 13.17 -10.76 19.65
N PRO A 67 12.67 -11.25 20.81
CA PRO A 67 11.23 -11.44 21.01
C PRO A 67 10.43 -10.14 20.90
N LEU A 68 11.01 -9.02 21.34
CA LEU A 68 10.36 -7.71 21.23
C LEU A 68 10.18 -7.31 19.76
N LEU A 69 11.24 -7.46 18.96
CA LEU A 69 11.18 -7.11 17.54
C LEU A 69 10.29 -8.07 16.75
N GLU A 70 10.28 -9.35 17.11
CA GLU A 70 9.36 -10.32 16.53
C GLU A 70 7.90 -9.97 16.81
N ASP A 71 7.55 -9.54 18.03
CA ASP A 71 6.18 -9.10 18.31
C ASP A 71 5.79 -7.85 17.50
N ILE A 72 6.73 -6.90 17.37
CA ILE A 72 6.52 -5.68 16.56
C ILE A 72 6.33 -6.06 15.09
N THR A 73 7.21 -6.87 14.49
CA THR A 73 7.10 -7.20 13.07
C THR A 73 5.90 -8.10 12.77
N ARG A 74 5.48 -8.94 13.72
CA ARG A 74 4.25 -9.72 13.62
C ARG A 74 3.01 -8.82 13.55
N ARG A 75 2.91 -7.80 14.43
CA ARG A 75 1.79 -6.84 14.39
C ARG A 75 1.82 -5.97 13.14
N ALA A 76 3.01 -5.51 12.74
CA ALA A 76 3.18 -4.75 11.51
C ALA A 76 2.77 -5.58 10.28
N GLY A 77 3.12 -6.87 10.25
CA GLY A 77 2.74 -7.80 9.20
C GLY A 77 1.23 -7.94 9.04
N LEU A 78 0.51 -8.15 10.16
CA LEU A 78 -0.95 -8.19 10.17
C LEU A 78 -1.57 -6.88 9.69
N ALA A 79 -1.06 -5.73 10.15
CA ALA A 79 -1.56 -4.42 9.75
C ALA A 79 -1.35 -4.15 8.24
N LEU A 80 -0.18 -4.51 7.71
CA LEU A 80 0.14 -4.36 6.29
C LEU A 80 -0.71 -5.27 5.41
N ASP A 81 -0.95 -6.51 5.83
CA ASP A 81 -1.84 -7.43 5.12
C ASP A 81 -3.27 -6.92 5.06
N ASN A 82 -3.80 -6.44 6.19
CA ASN A 82 -5.11 -5.82 6.23
C ASN A 82 -5.16 -4.61 5.29
N ALA A 83 -4.17 -3.72 5.35
CA ALA A 83 -4.11 -2.56 4.46
C ALA A 83 -4.08 -2.97 2.98
N ARG A 84 -3.29 -3.99 2.61
CA ARG A 84 -3.23 -4.53 1.24
C ARG A 84 -4.58 -5.13 0.83
N LEU A 85 -5.27 -5.84 1.71
CA LEU A 85 -6.59 -6.41 1.44
C LEU A 85 -7.62 -5.31 1.17
N TYR A 86 -7.69 -4.31 2.05
CA TYR A 86 -8.58 -3.16 1.88
C TYR A 86 -8.28 -2.39 0.59
N GLN A 87 -7.01 -2.16 0.26
CA GLN A 87 -6.61 -1.52 -0.99
C GLN A 87 -7.05 -2.31 -2.23
N ARG A 88 -6.94 -3.65 -2.21
CA ARG A 88 -7.42 -4.50 -3.32
C ARG A 88 -8.94 -4.42 -3.46
N GLN A 89 -9.68 -4.55 -2.36
CA GLN A 89 -11.14 -4.44 -2.36
C GLN A 89 -11.58 -3.08 -2.92
N ARG A 90 -10.93 -2.00 -2.48
CA ARG A 90 -11.15 -0.65 -3.00
C ARG A 90 -10.91 -0.56 -4.49
N LYS A 91 -9.77 -1.06 -4.98
CA LYS A 91 -9.44 -1.01 -6.41
C LYS A 91 -10.48 -1.76 -7.25
N VAL A 92 -10.99 -2.89 -6.75
CA VAL A 92 -12.07 -3.65 -7.41
C VAL A 92 -13.36 -2.84 -7.47
N ALA A 93 -13.80 -2.27 -6.33
CA ALA A 93 -15.01 -1.43 -6.28
C ALA A 93 -14.90 -0.20 -7.18
N GLU A 94 -13.77 0.51 -7.16
CA GLU A 94 -13.52 1.67 -8.04
C GLU A 94 -13.54 1.27 -9.52
N THR A 95 -12.98 0.10 -9.87
CA THR A 95 -12.99 -0.39 -11.25
C THR A 95 -14.42 -0.72 -11.70
N MET A 96 -15.20 -1.40 -10.85
CA MET A 96 -16.61 -1.71 -11.14
C MET A 96 -17.44 -0.45 -11.32
N GLN A 97 -17.34 0.52 -10.40
CA GLN A 97 -18.06 1.79 -10.49
C GLN A 97 -17.72 2.54 -11.78
N ARG A 98 -16.44 2.61 -12.18
CA ARG A 98 -16.04 3.24 -13.45
C ARG A 98 -16.68 2.58 -14.67
N HIS A 99 -16.87 1.27 -14.65
CA HIS A 99 -17.52 0.55 -15.75
C HIS A 99 -19.04 0.74 -15.79
N LEU A 100 -19.66 1.16 -14.69
CA LEU A 100 -21.09 1.47 -14.63
C LEU A 100 -21.42 2.91 -15.06
N LEU A 101 -20.41 3.75 -15.32
CA LEU A 101 -20.63 5.12 -15.78
C LEU A 101 -21.05 5.13 -17.27
N PRO A 102 -22.13 5.84 -17.64
CA PRO A 102 -22.58 5.92 -19.03
C PRO A 102 -21.53 6.57 -19.93
N GLN A 103 -21.43 6.06 -21.16
CA GLN A 103 -20.74 6.78 -22.22
C GLN A 103 -21.55 8.01 -22.61
N LEU A 104 -20.88 9.17 -22.69
CA LEU A 104 -21.54 10.39 -23.12
C LEU A 104 -21.94 10.27 -24.60
N PRO A 105 -23.20 10.56 -24.97
CA PRO A 105 -23.62 10.55 -26.36
C PRO A 105 -22.92 11.67 -27.14
N THR A 106 -22.76 11.48 -28.44
CA THR A 106 -22.31 12.56 -29.34
C THR A 106 -23.53 13.39 -29.73
N VAL A 107 -23.48 14.69 -29.45
CA VAL A 107 -24.58 15.63 -29.73
C VAL A 107 -24.08 16.76 -30.63
N PRO A 108 -24.72 17.03 -31.78
CA PRO A 108 -24.33 18.14 -32.65
C PRO A 108 -24.35 19.48 -31.93
N GLY A 109 -23.25 20.24 -32.01
CA GLY A 109 -23.13 21.56 -31.38
C GLY A 109 -22.86 21.56 -29.87
N VAL A 110 -22.73 20.38 -29.23
CA VAL A 110 -22.44 20.26 -27.79
C VAL A 110 -21.22 19.37 -27.56
N SER A 111 -20.24 19.87 -26.80
CA SER A 111 -19.09 19.08 -26.33
C SER A 111 -19.32 18.68 -24.87
N MET A 112 -19.25 17.38 -24.58
CA MET A 112 -19.44 16.84 -23.23
C MET A 112 -18.18 16.14 -22.74
N THR A 113 -17.88 16.27 -21.45
CA THR A 113 -16.83 15.52 -20.76
C THR A 113 -17.29 15.24 -19.34
N ALA A 114 -17.08 14.02 -18.87
CA ALA A 114 -17.40 13.62 -17.50
C ALA A 114 -16.12 13.21 -16.77
N ARG A 115 -16.01 13.60 -15.50
CA ARG A 115 -14.94 13.17 -14.60
C ARG A 115 -15.55 12.73 -13.29
N TYR A 116 -15.50 11.43 -13.02
CA TYR A 116 -15.92 10.86 -11.74
C TYR A 116 -14.76 10.86 -10.74
N VAL A 117 -14.92 11.54 -9.60
CA VAL A 117 -13.93 11.60 -8.51
C VAL A 117 -14.59 11.09 -7.23
N PRO A 118 -14.38 9.83 -6.84
CA PRO A 118 -14.98 9.29 -5.62
C PRO A 118 -14.37 9.94 -4.37
N ALA A 119 -15.17 10.07 -3.31
CA ALA A 119 -14.74 10.62 -2.03
C ALA A 119 -13.65 9.74 -1.36
N PRO A 120 -12.64 10.32 -0.69
CA PRO A 120 -11.68 9.54 0.09
C PRO A 120 -12.29 9.12 1.45
N HIS A 121 -12.34 7.80 1.69
CA HIS A 121 -12.65 7.12 2.96
C HIS A 121 -14.12 7.11 3.46
N ALA A 122 -14.48 5.93 3.99
CA ALA A 122 -15.45 5.63 5.06
C ALA A 122 -16.88 6.16 5.03
N SER A 123 -17.33 6.95 4.05
CA SER A 123 -18.77 7.08 3.82
C SER A 123 -19.23 5.87 3.02
N SER A 124 -20.11 5.08 3.62
CA SER A 124 -21.17 4.27 3.01
C SER A 124 -21.21 4.32 1.48
N VAL A 125 -21.20 3.15 0.83
CA VAL A 125 -21.30 3.00 -0.63
C VAL A 125 -22.45 3.88 -1.15
N GLY A 126 -22.09 5.03 -1.69
CA GLY A 126 -22.99 6.10 -2.12
C GLY A 126 -22.16 7.10 -2.91
N GLY A 127 -22.70 7.58 -4.02
CA GLY A 127 -21.97 8.47 -4.90
C GLY A 127 -22.83 8.97 -6.05
N ASP A 128 -22.33 10.04 -6.68
CA ASP A 128 -23.05 10.69 -7.77
C ASP A 128 -23.07 9.80 -9.03
N TRP A 129 -24.19 9.82 -9.74
CA TRP A 129 -24.34 9.25 -11.08
C TRP A 129 -24.77 10.34 -12.05
N TYR A 130 -24.51 10.11 -13.33
CA TYR A 130 -25.02 10.95 -14.40
C TYR A 130 -25.52 10.08 -15.55
N ASP A 131 -26.43 10.60 -16.36
CA ASP A 131 -26.81 10.03 -17.65
C ASP A 131 -27.12 11.15 -18.64
N ALA A 132 -26.84 10.93 -19.91
CA ALA A 132 -27.06 11.90 -20.97
C ALA A 132 -27.69 11.22 -22.19
N PHE A 133 -28.79 11.79 -22.69
CA PHE A 133 -29.53 11.24 -23.82
C PHE A 133 -30.20 12.34 -24.63
N ALA A 134 -30.52 12.04 -25.88
CA ALA A 134 -31.24 12.94 -26.79
C ALA A 134 -32.63 12.35 -27.08
N PRO A 135 -33.69 12.77 -26.36
CA PRO A 135 -35.04 12.26 -26.59
C PRO A 135 -35.55 12.52 -28.01
N THR A 136 -35.09 13.61 -28.64
CA THR A 136 -35.37 13.98 -30.03
C THR A 136 -34.16 14.63 -30.67
N ASP A 137 -34.16 14.81 -32.00
CA ASP A 137 -33.07 15.47 -32.74
C ASP A 137 -32.81 16.94 -32.33
N SER A 138 -33.77 17.57 -31.64
CA SER A 138 -33.70 18.97 -31.21
C SER A 138 -33.65 19.17 -29.69
N SER A 139 -33.65 18.06 -28.92
CA SER A 139 -33.66 18.12 -27.46
C SER A 139 -32.63 17.18 -26.85
N HIS A 140 -31.96 17.69 -25.82
CA HIS A 140 -30.93 16.96 -25.08
C HIS A 140 -31.24 17.04 -23.59
N ALA A 141 -31.03 15.94 -22.89
CA ALA A 141 -31.26 15.81 -21.46
C ALA A 141 -29.99 15.31 -20.77
N LEU A 142 -29.71 15.87 -19.59
CA LEU A 142 -28.68 15.44 -18.67
C LEU A 142 -29.35 15.20 -17.32
N ALA A 143 -29.21 13.99 -16.78
CA ALA A 143 -29.59 13.65 -15.43
C ALA A 143 -28.33 13.56 -14.57
N ILE A 144 -28.38 14.10 -13.36
CA ILE A 144 -27.36 13.93 -12.31
C ILE A 144 -28.11 13.64 -11.03
N GLY A 145 -27.67 12.63 -10.27
CA GLY A 145 -28.27 12.29 -8.99
C GLY A 145 -27.25 11.75 -8.01
N ASP A 146 -27.59 11.78 -6.73
CA ASP A 146 -26.79 11.24 -5.63
C ASP A 146 -27.38 9.91 -5.17
N VAL A 147 -26.53 8.94 -4.85
CA VAL A 147 -26.93 7.67 -4.23
C VAL A 147 -26.59 7.74 -2.75
N VAL A 148 -27.61 7.77 -1.90
CA VAL A 148 -27.43 7.73 -0.45
C VAL A 148 -26.92 6.34 -0.03
N GLY A 149 -25.74 6.30 0.58
CA GLY A 149 -25.20 5.08 1.19
C GLY A 149 -25.78 4.79 2.58
N HIS A 150 -25.86 3.51 2.94
CA HIS A 150 -26.28 3.04 4.28
C HIS A 150 -25.08 2.74 5.19
#